data_AF-A0A3M1D6T6-F1
#
_entry.id   AF-A0A3M1D6T6-F1
#
_cell.length_a   1.000
_cell.length_b   1.000
_cell.length_c   1.000
_cell.angle_alpha   90.00
_cell.angle_beta   90.00
_cell.angle_gamma   90.00
#
_symmetry.space_group_name_H-M   'P 1'
#
loop_
_entity.id
_entity.type
_entity.pdbx_description
1 polymer ?
#
loop_
_entity_poly.entity_id
_entity_poly.type
_entity_poly.pdbx_seq_one_letter_code
_entity_poly.pdbx_strand_id
1 'polypeptide(L)'
;MRSVHWLVISTAALAVIVAGCAKKHDGDPGKQLQLITRSMLEIVKDNVGDCSKIVPALEQFRKANEQKIKELRKRDEELAKSLPPAEKTKYAEKMKQSMKETYDMALSVIMEVNRKCPGQASKIADLLRMK
;
A
#
# COMPACT_ATOMS: atom_id res chain seq x y z
N MET A 1 -26.03 16.97 -56.73
CA MET A 1 -27.34 17.35 -56.18
C MET A 1 -27.85 16.21 -55.31
N ARG A 2 -28.28 16.52 -54.08
CA ARG A 2 -29.27 15.79 -53.25
C ARG A 2 -28.88 14.37 -52.77
N SER A 3 -29.04 13.98 -51.51
CA SER A 3 -29.59 14.62 -50.33
C SER A 3 -29.12 13.86 -49.09
N VAL A 4 -28.89 14.63 -48.04
CA VAL A 4 -28.78 14.25 -46.64
C VAL A 4 -30.02 13.45 -46.20
N HIS A 5 -29.84 12.33 -45.49
CA HIS A 5 -30.80 11.86 -44.50
C HIS A 5 -30.06 11.32 -43.27
N TRP A 6 -30.28 12.02 -42.18
CA TRP A 6 -29.93 11.64 -40.82
C TRP A 6 -30.75 10.41 -40.40
N LEU A 7 -30.11 9.48 -39.71
CA LEU A 7 -30.79 8.50 -38.86
C LEU A 7 -30.11 8.51 -37.50
N VAL A 8 -30.53 9.46 -36.68
CA VAL A 8 -30.42 9.39 -35.22
C VAL A 8 -31.50 8.41 -34.78
N ILE A 9 -31.11 7.20 -34.43
CA ILE A 9 -31.93 6.32 -33.59
C ILE A 9 -31.31 6.32 -32.21
N SER A 10 -31.85 7.21 -31.38
CA SER A 10 -31.76 7.11 -29.93
C SER A 10 -32.56 5.89 -29.50
N THR A 11 -31.90 4.86 -28.99
CA THR A 11 -32.53 3.84 -28.15
C THR A 11 -31.80 3.81 -26.81
N ALA A 12 -32.23 4.73 -25.95
CA ALA A 12 -32.13 4.51 -24.51
C ALA A 12 -33.09 3.36 -24.15
N ALA A 13 -32.54 2.18 -23.87
CA ALA A 13 -33.24 1.10 -23.18
C ALA A 13 -32.23 0.23 -22.42
N LEU A 14 -31.91 0.72 -21.22
CA LEU A 14 -31.88 -0.05 -19.97
C LEU A 14 -31.68 -1.59 -20.09
N ALA A 15 -30.45 -2.02 -19.84
CA ALA A 15 -30.15 -3.26 -19.12
C ALA A 15 -28.82 -2.99 -18.41
N VAL A 16 -28.79 -2.43 -17.19
CA VAL A 16 -28.90 -3.21 -15.94
C VAL A 16 -28.53 -4.68 -16.16
N ILE A 17 -27.31 -4.90 -16.65
CA ILE A 17 -26.64 -6.19 -16.59
C ILE A 17 -25.55 -6.03 -15.54
N VAL A 18 -25.93 -6.45 -14.33
CA VAL A 18 -25.04 -7.00 -13.31
C VAL A 18 -24.10 -5.99 -12.64
N ALA A 19 -24.66 -5.33 -11.62
CA ALA A 19 -23.93 -5.19 -10.36
C ALA A 19 -23.28 -6.55 -10.04
N GLY A 20 -21.95 -6.63 -10.15
CA GLY A 20 -21.22 -7.87 -9.94
C GLY A 20 -20.17 -8.21 -11.00
N CYS A 21 -19.86 -7.33 -11.96
CA CYS A 21 -18.53 -7.36 -12.58
C CYS A 21 -17.52 -7.08 -11.47
N ALA A 22 -17.09 -8.16 -10.84
CA ALA A 22 -16.06 -8.23 -9.84
C ALA A 22 -14.88 -7.38 -10.34
N LYS A 23 -14.74 -6.18 -9.78
CA LYS A 23 -13.43 -5.55 -9.72
C LYS A 23 -12.58 -6.63 -9.06
N LYS A 24 -11.72 -7.29 -9.86
CA LYS A 24 -10.60 -8.06 -9.32
C LYS A 24 -9.95 -7.09 -8.35
N HIS A 25 -10.17 -7.29 -7.06
CA HIS A 25 -9.54 -6.49 -6.05
C HIS A 25 -8.05 -6.65 -6.30
N ASP A 26 -7.39 -5.56 -6.71
CA ASP A 26 -5.94 -5.46 -6.77
C ASP A 26 -5.40 -5.92 -5.43
N GLY A 27 -4.97 -7.18 -5.32
CA GLY A 27 -4.34 -7.80 -4.15
C GLY A 27 -5.06 -7.65 -2.79
N ASP A 28 -4.57 -8.44 -1.83
CA ASP A 28 -4.86 -8.27 -0.40
C ASP A 28 -4.27 -6.91 0.08
N PRO A 29 -5.07 -5.98 0.65
CA PRO A 29 -4.59 -4.63 1.00
C PRO A 29 -3.52 -4.66 2.10
N GLY A 30 -3.64 -5.55 3.08
CA GLY A 30 -2.62 -5.76 4.11
C GLY A 30 -1.29 -6.20 3.52
N LYS A 31 -1.29 -7.15 2.58
CA LYS A 31 -0.07 -7.57 1.86
C LYS A 31 0.56 -6.44 1.06
N GLN A 32 -0.24 -5.57 0.44
CA GLN A 32 0.34 -4.43 -0.29
C GLN A 32 0.97 -3.40 0.65
N LEU A 33 0.34 -3.10 1.80
CA LEU A 33 0.94 -2.25 2.83
C LEU A 33 2.25 -2.86 3.36
N GLN A 34 2.29 -4.19 3.52
CA GLN A 34 3.51 -4.90 3.88
C GLN A 34 4.61 -4.72 2.83
N LEU A 35 4.30 -4.85 1.54
CA LEU A 35 5.28 -4.65 0.46
C LEU A 35 5.83 -3.22 0.45
N ILE A 36 4.97 -2.21 0.63
CA ILE A 36 5.40 -0.81 0.77
C ILE A 36 6.34 -0.65 1.96
N THR A 37 6.00 -1.23 3.11
CA THR A 37 6.85 -1.21 4.32
C THR A 37 8.22 -1.83 4.05
N ARG A 38 8.25 -2.98 3.36
CA ARG A 38 9.49 -3.67 2.99
C ARG A 38 10.35 -2.80 2.08
N SER A 39 9.77 -2.16 1.06
CA SER A 39 10.49 -1.23 0.19
C SER A 39 11.08 -0.04 0.95
N MET A 40 10.37 0.49 1.95
CA MET A 40 10.94 1.55 2.80
C MET A 40 12.13 1.05 3.62
N LEU A 41 12.06 -0.16 4.18
CA LEU A 41 13.18 -0.76 4.90
C LEU A 41 14.39 -1.04 3.99
N GLU A 42 14.14 -1.48 2.75
CA GLU A 42 15.19 -1.66 1.73
C GLU A 42 15.86 -0.33 1.37
N ILE A 43 15.10 0.75 1.19
CA ILE A 43 15.67 2.10 0.98
C ILE A 43 16.60 2.49 2.12
N VAL A 44 16.20 2.23 3.38
CA VAL A 44 17.05 2.54 4.54
C VAL A 44 18.32 1.70 4.49
N LYS A 45 18.20 0.40 4.26
CA LYS A 45 19.33 -0.54 4.22
C LYS A 45 20.33 -0.15 3.12
N ASP A 46 19.85 0.16 1.93
CA ASP A 46 20.68 0.48 0.77
C ASP A 46 21.41 1.82 0.93
N ASN A 47 20.88 2.73 1.76
CA ASN A 47 21.46 4.05 2.01
C ASN A 47 22.17 4.18 3.37
N VAL A 48 22.22 3.12 4.20
CA VAL A 48 22.79 3.21 5.56
C VAL A 48 24.30 3.51 5.60
N GLY A 49 24.98 3.36 4.47
CA GLY A 49 26.38 3.78 4.28
C GLY A 49 26.55 5.29 4.08
N ASP A 50 25.48 6.02 3.73
CA ASP A 50 25.46 7.47 3.55
C ASP A 50 24.20 8.04 4.21
N CYS A 51 24.32 8.38 5.49
CA CYS A 51 23.20 8.86 6.28
C CYS A 51 22.49 10.06 5.63
N SER A 52 23.19 10.90 4.86
CA SER A 52 22.57 12.07 4.22
C SER A 52 21.48 11.71 3.20
N LYS A 53 21.48 10.49 2.66
CA LYS A 53 20.56 10.04 1.62
C LYS A 53 19.30 9.34 2.12
N ILE A 54 19.33 8.77 3.33
CA ILE A 54 18.23 7.92 3.84
C ILE A 54 16.91 8.69 3.91
N VAL A 55 16.92 9.83 4.60
CA VAL A 55 15.73 10.65 4.82
C VAL A 55 15.15 11.19 3.50
N PRO A 56 15.94 11.84 2.62
CA PRO A 56 15.44 12.28 1.32
C PRO A 56 14.83 11.16 0.47
N ALA A 57 15.49 9.99 0.42
CA ALA A 57 14.99 8.85 -0.36
C ALA A 57 13.67 8.31 0.21
N LEU A 58 13.54 8.21 1.53
CA LEU A 58 12.30 7.82 2.20
C LEU A 58 11.17 8.83 2.00
N GLU A 59 11.46 10.13 2.10
CA GLU A 59 10.48 11.20 1.87
C GLU A 59 9.96 11.18 0.43
N GLN A 60 10.87 11.02 -0.54
CA GLN A 60 10.51 10.89 -1.96
C GLN A 60 9.63 9.65 -2.19
N PHE A 61 10.02 8.50 -1.66
CA PHE A 61 9.26 7.26 -1.80
C PHE A 61 7.87 7.37 -1.16
N ARG A 62 7.78 7.94 0.06
CA ARG A 62 6.51 8.16 0.76
C ARG A 62 5.60 9.10 -0.03
N LYS A 63 6.13 10.20 -0.55
CA LYS A 63 5.36 11.16 -1.37
C LYS A 63 4.82 10.50 -2.64
N ALA A 64 5.65 9.69 -3.33
CA ALA A 64 5.23 8.96 -4.52
C ALA A 64 4.13 7.92 -4.25
N ASN A 65 4.07 7.39 -3.03
CA ASN A 65 3.12 6.34 -2.64
C ASN A 65 1.99 6.84 -1.72
N GLU A 66 1.91 8.14 -1.42
CA GLU A 66 1.00 8.67 -0.39
C GLU A 66 -0.47 8.33 -0.67
N GLN A 67 -0.92 8.57 -1.91
CA GLN A 67 -2.30 8.26 -2.31
C GLN A 67 -2.59 6.76 -2.26
N LYS A 68 -1.63 5.94 -2.72
CA LYS A 68 -1.74 4.48 -2.67
C LYS A 68 -1.82 3.97 -1.23
N ILE A 69 -1.00 4.50 -0.33
CA ILE A 69 -1.02 4.14 1.09
C ILE A 69 -2.38 4.50 1.71
N LYS A 70 -2.91 5.69 1.42
CA LYS A 70 -4.23 6.14 1.89
C LYS A 70 -5.35 5.22 1.41
N GLU A 71 -5.35 4.87 0.12
CA GLU A 71 -6.33 3.96 -0.46
C GLU A 71 -6.25 2.55 0.17
N LEU A 72 -5.04 2.01 0.30
CA LEU A 72 -4.83 0.68 0.86
C LEU A 72 -5.25 0.61 2.34
N ARG A 73 -4.96 1.63 3.14
CA ARG A 73 -5.42 1.72 4.54
C ARG A 73 -6.95 1.70 4.61
N LYS A 74 -7.61 2.52 3.80
CA LYS A 74 -9.09 2.54 3.75
C LYS A 74 -9.65 1.17 3.38
N ARG A 75 -9.08 0.51 2.37
CA ARG A 75 -9.50 -0.84 1.96
C ARG A 75 -9.23 -1.90 3.03
N ASP A 76 -8.11 -1.83 3.74
CA ASP A 76 -7.79 -2.75 4.84
C ASP A 76 -8.77 -2.57 6.01
N GLU A 77 -9.14 -1.32 6.34
CA GLU A 77 -10.17 -1.03 7.33
C GLU A 77 -11.55 -1.54 6.92
N GLU A 78 -11.94 -1.38 5.65
CA GLU A 78 -13.20 -1.92 5.10
C GLU A 78 -13.21 -3.45 5.11
N LEU A 79 -12.09 -4.09 4.76
CA LEU A 79 -11.93 -5.54 4.87
C LEU A 79 -12.08 -5.99 6.32
N ALA A 80 -11.40 -5.34 7.27
CA ALA A 80 -11.50 -5.66 8.69
C ALA A 80 -12.93 -5.47 9.25
N LYS A 81 -13.75 -4.60 8.67
CA LYS A 81 -15.16 -4.45 9.07
C LYS A 81 -16.08 -5.52 8.46
N SER A 82 -15.75 -6.00 7.26
CA SER A 82 -16.59 -6.94 6.50
C SER A 82 -16.37 -8.41 6.86
N LEU A 83 -15.19 -8.78 7.37
CA LEU A 83 -14.89 -10.16 7.74
C LEU A 83 -15.72 -10.64 8.96
N PRO A 84 -16.30 -11.85 8.94
CA PRO A 84 -16.83 -12.50 10.14
C PRO A 84 -15.74 -12.77 11.19
N PRO A 85 -16.08 -12.93 12.49
CA PRO A 85 -15.09 -13.15 13.56
C PRO A 85 -14.10 -14.32 13.28
N ALA A 86 -14.59 -15.45 12.78
CA ALA A 86 -13.76 -16.60 12.46
C ALA A 86 -12.77 -16.32 11.30
N GLU A 87 -13.15 -15.47 10.35
CA GLU A 87 -12.28 -15.08 9.23
C GLU A 87 -11.30 -13.97 9.64
N LYS A 88 -11.68 -13.09 10.57
CA LYS A 88 -10.76 -12.11 11.17
C LYS A 88 -9.56 -12.79 11.81
N THR A 89 -9.78 -13.85 12.59
CA THR A 89 -8.68 -14.60 13.22
C THR A 89 -7.76 -15.20 12.17
N LYS A 90 -8.32 -15.86 11.15
CA LYS A 90 -7.53 -16.45 10.05
C LYS A 90 -6.75 -15.38 9.26
N TYR A 91 -7.37 -14.23 8.99
CA TYR A 91 -6.72 -13.11 8.32
C TYR A 91 -5.57 -12.55 9.17
N ALA A 92 -5.79 -12.34 10.47
CA ALA A 92 -4.78 -11.86 11.39
C ALA A 92 -3.59 -12.83 11.53
N GLU A 93 -3.84 -14.14 11.61
CA GLU A 93 -2.78 -15.16 11.65
C GLU A 93 -1.95 -15.18 10.36
N LYS A 94 -2.63 -15.12 9.20
CA LYS A 94 -1.98 -15.06 7.89
C LYS A 94 -1.10 -13.80 7.77
N MET A 95 -1.61 -12.65 8.22
CA MET A 95 -0.85 -11.40 8.22
C MET A 95 0.32 -11.43 9.20
N LYS A 96 0.13 -11.99 10.39
CA LYS A 96 1.21 -12.18 11.36
C LYS A 96 2.33 -13.04 10.79
N GLN A 97 1.98 -14.15 10.14
CA GLN A 97 2.95 -15.04 9.52
C GLN A 97 3.66 -14.36 8.35
N SER A 98 2.94 -13.61 7.50
CA SER A 98 3.57 -12.91 6.39
C SER A 98 4.49 -11.78 6.87
N MET A 99 4.12 -11.07 7.94
CA MET A 99 4.91 -9.95 8.47
C MET A 99 6.17 -10.37 9.22
N LYS A 100 6.34 -11.64 9.59
CA LYS A 100 7.51 -12.10 10.38
C LYS A 100 8.84 -11.65 9.77
N GLU A 101 9.06 -11.89 8.48
CA GLU A 101 10.28 -11.46 7.79
C GLU A 101 10.44 -9.93 7.78
N THR A 102 9.34 -9.21 7.64
CA THR A 102 9.35 -7.74 7.67
C THR A 102 9.71 -7.21 9.06
N TYR A 103 9.27 -7.87 10.14
CA TYR A 103 9.67 -7.53 11.50
C TYR A 103 11.16 -7.78 11.74
N ASP A 104 11.67 -8.94 11.33
CA ASP A 104 13.10 -9.26 11.47
C ASP A 104 13.97 -8.26 10.69
N MET A 105 13.55 -7.91 9.47
CA MET A 105 14.19 -6.85 8.68
C MET A 105 14.13 -5.49 9.38
N ALA A 106 12.97 -5.11 9.93
CA ALA A 106 12.81 -3.84 10.64
C ALA A 106 13.73 -3.75 11.85
N LEU A 107 13.84 -4.82 12.65
CA LEU A 107 14.75 -4.89 13.79
C LEU A 107 16.21 -4.71 13.34
N SER A 108 16.63 -5.44 12.30
CA SER A 108 17.98 -5.33 11.74
C SER A 108 18.27 -3.90 11.27
N VAL A 109 17.35 -3.29 10.52
CA VAL A 109 17.48 -1.92 10.01
C VAL A 109 17.55 -0.91 11.14
N ILE A 110 16.70 -1.02 12.16
CA ILE A 110 16.70 -0.13 13.33
C ILE A 110 18.03 -0.20 14.07
N MET A 111 18.53 -1.42 14.33
CA MET A 111 19.83 -1.60 14.99
C MET A 111 20.97 -0.98 14.16
N GLU A 112 20.95 -1.17 12.85
CA GLU A 112 22.00 -0.66 11.98
C GLU A 112 21.97 0.87 11.87
N VAL A 113 20.77 1.47 11.74
CA VAL A 113 20.58 2.92 11.74
C VAL A 113 21.00 3.52 13.08
N ASN A 114 20.63 2.93 14.21
CA ASN A 114 21.06 3.43 15.52
C ASN A 114 22.58 3.40 15.68
N ARG A 115 23.25 2.41 15.08
CA ARG A 115 24.71 2.30 15.13
C ARG A 115 25.41 3.28 14.19
N LYS A 116 24.95 3.43 12.95
CA LYS A 116 25.63 4.18 11.89
C LYS A 116 25.12 5.61 11.72
N CYS A 117 23.83 5.83 11.91
CA CYS A 117 23.14 7.09 11.66
C CYS A 117 22.26 7.52 12.85
N PRO A 118 22.78 7.55 14.10
CA PRO A 118 21.97 7.80 15.31
C PRO A 118 21.21 9.14 15.26
N GLY A 119 21.81 10.18 14.67
CA GLY A 119 21.17 11.50 14.52
C GLY A 119 19.94 11.52 13.62
N GLN A 120 19.72 10.48 12.80
CA GLN A 120 18.55 10.37 11.93
C GLN A 120 17.53 9.33 12.39
N ALA A 121 17.84 8.52 13.41
CA ALA A 121 17.04 7.37 13.82
C ALA A 121 15.58 7.74 14.12
N SER A 122 15.35 8.85 14.85
CA SER A 122 14.01 9.33 15.17
C SER A 122 13.21 9.69 13.90
N LYS A 123 13.81 10.46 12.98
CA LYS A 123 13.15 10.88 11.74
C LYS A 123 12.86 9.70 10.81
N ILE A 124 13.78 8.74 10.72
CA ILE A 124 13.58 7.50 9.96
C ILE A 124 12.43 6.68 10.56
N ALA A 125 12.37 6.55 11.89
CA ALA A 125 11.29 5.84 12.57
C ALA A 125 9.92 6.49 12.31
N ASP A 126 9.83 7.81 12.29
CA ASP A 126 8.60 8.53 11.98
C ASP A 126 8.14 8.32 10.54
N LEU A 127 9.08 8.33 9.58
CA LEU A 127 8.77 8.03 8.19
C LEU A 127 8.24 6.58 8.02
N LEU A 128 8.85 5.61 8.69
CA LEU A 128 8.46 4.19 8.63
C LEU A 128 7.09 3.90 9.27
N ARG A 129 6.61 4.74 10.20
CA ARG A 129 5.28 4.56 10.82
C ARG A 129 4.11 4.79 9.85
N MET A 130 4.37 5.41 8.69
CA MET A 130 3.37 5.68 7.64
C MET A 130 2.08 6.32 8.19
N LYS A 131 2.18 7.11 9.27
CA LYS A 131 1.06 7.85 9.84
C LYS A 131 0.64 9.00 8.91
#